data_AF-W9AKD6-F1
#
_entry.id   AF-W9AKD6-F1
#
_cell.length_a   1.000
_cell.length_b   1.000
_cell.length_c   1.000
_cell.angle_alpha   90.00
_cell.angle_beta   90.00
_cell.angle_gamma   90.00
#
_symmetry.space_group_name_H-M   'P 1'
#
loop_
_entity.id
_entity.type
_entity.pdbx_description
1 polymer ?
#
loop_
_entity_poly.entity_id
_entity_poly.type
_entity_poly.pdbx_seq_one_letter_code
_entity_poly.pdbx_strand_id
1 'polypeptide(L)'
;MYFPKLDILRINNIKAKYKLNDFLIDSFDSWLANQSELYYDYLNPLEFINDYGINKKLGLSIFSVSSSEEIFISKESSPLLRIKYIVDCPCCDENVNTYYNNKDIPNYEINCYEEQCTNFIPANHPEKINIYFELLENPILDSFENDILSVYEKKPLAPLTASDPDITEELWRLEEN
;
A
#
# COMPACT_ATOMS: atom_id res chain seq x y z
N MET A 1 1.82 10.09 -4.94
CA MET A 1 2.59 8.91 -4.48
C MET A 1 2.17 7.75 -5.34
N TYR A 2 3.14 7.03 -5.90
CA TYR A 2 2.86 5.83 -6.71
C TYR A 2 3.98 4.81 -6.54
N PHE A 3 3.71 3.54 -6.84
CA PHE A 3 4.69 2.45 -6.79
C PHE A 3 5.13 2.05 -8.22
N PRO A 4 6.31 2.50 -8.71
CA PRO A 4 6.77 2.21 -10.06
C PRO A 4 6.84 0.71 -10.39
N LYS A 5 7.06 -0.14 -9.39
CA LYS A 5 7.05 -1.60 -9.55
C LYS A 5 5.75 -2.14 -10.13
N LEU A 6 4.62 -1.49 -9.87
CA LEU A 6 3.33 -1.91 -10.40
C LEU A 6 3.24 -1.78 -11.93
N ASP A 7 4.10 -1.00 -12.58
CA ASP A 7 4.16 -0.93 -14.04
C ASP A 7 4.52 -2.27 -14.69
N ILE A 8 5.22 -3.16 -13.98
CA ILE A 8 5.46 -4.53 -14.43
C ILE A 8 4.14 -5.27 -14.63
N LEU A 9 3.15 -5.01 -13.77
CA LEU A 9 1.84 -5.66 -13.87
C LEU A 9 1.03 -5.14 -15.05
N ARG A 10 1.41 -3.99 -15.63
CA ARG A 10 0.74 -3.40 -16.80
C ARG A 10 1.16 -4.03 -18.13
N ILE A 11 2.22 -4.83 -18.14
CA ILE A 11 2.68 -5.50 -19.37
C ILE A 11 1.58 -6.50 -19.82
N ASN A 12 1.16 -6.41 -21.09
CA ASN A 12 -0.02 -7.11 -21.61
C ASN A 12 -0.03 -8.63 -21.36
N ASN A 13 1.12 -9.30 -21.43
CA ASN A 13 1.22 -10.74 -21.16
C ASN A 13 0.92 -11.08 -19.69
N ILE A 14 1.36 -10.22 -18.75
CA ILE A 14 1.08 -10.37 -17.31
C ILE A 14 -0.39 -10.06 -17.04
N LYS A 15 -0.91 -8.93 -17.55
CA LYS A 15 -2.35 -8.58 -17.44
C LYS A 15 -3.26 -9.72 -17.91
N ALA A 16 -2.99 -10.26 -19.10
CA ALA A 16 -3.79 -11.34 -19.67
C ALA A 16 -3.68 -12.65 -18.86
N LYS A 17 -2.47 -13.04 -18.44
CA LYS A 17 -2.23 -14.28 -17.67
C LYS A 17 -2.95 -14.26 -16.32
N TYR A 18 -2.92 -13.13 -15.61
CA TYR A 18 -3.46 -13.00 -14.26
C TYR A 18 -4.83 -12.28 -14.20
N LYS A 19 -5.42 -11.96 -15.36
CA LYS A 19 -6.71 -11.28 -15.49
C LYS A 19 -6.76 -9.93 -14.75
N LEU A 20 -5.66 -9.18 -14.83
CA LEU A 20 -5.56 -7.83 -14.28
C LEU A 20 -6.02 -6.81 -15.32
N ASN A 21 -6.62 -5.71 -14.88
CA ASN A 21 -6.95 -4.56 -15.70
C ASN A 21 -6.35 -3.29 -15.07
N ASP A 22 -6.31 -2.18 -15.82
CA ASP A 22 -5.67 -0.95 -15.32
C ASP A 22 -6.39 -0.42 -14.09
N PHE A 23 -7.73 -0.43 -14.08
CA PHE A 23 -8.52 -0.02 -12.93
C PHE A 23 -8.11 -0.73 -11.62
N LEU A 24 -7.88 -2.04 -11.66
CA LEU A 24 -7.45 -2.83 -10.50
C LEU A 24 -6.04 -2.44 -10.04
N ILE A 25 -5.13 -2.22 -10.99
CA ILE A 25 -3.74 -1.83 -10.69
C ILE A 25 -3.72 -0.41 -10.12
N ASP A 26 -4.45 0.53 -10.71
CA ASP A 26 -4.54 1.93 -10.28
C ASP A 26 -5.20 2.04 -8.89
N SER A 27 -6.25 1.25 -8.65
CA SER A 27 -6.91 1.18 -7.33
C SER A 27 -5.95 0.64 -6.28
N PHE A 28 -5.18 -0.38 -6.63
CA PHE A 28 -4.21 -0.98 -5.72
C PHE A 28 -3.04 -0.05 -5.40
N ASP A 29 -2.50 0.63 -6.40
CA ASP A 29 -1.47 1.66 -6.26
C ASP A 29 -1.95 2.80 -5.35
N SER A 30 -3.15 3.31 -5.61
CA SER A 30 -3.77 4.34 -4.78
C SER A 30 -4.04 3.86 -3.35
N TRP A 31 -4.49 2.62 -3.16
CA TRP A 31 -4.75 2.08 -1.82
C TRP A 31 -3.47 1.94 -1.01
N LEU A 32 -2.41 1.42 -1.61
CA LEU A 32 -1.08 1.31 -0.98
C LEU A 32 -0.52 2.69 -0.61
N ALA A 33 -0.63 3.66 -1.52
CA ALA A 33 -0.12 5.01 -1.32
C ALA A 33 -0.83 5.78 -0.19
N ASN A 34 -2.04 5.36 0.17
CA ASN A 34 -2.82 5.93 1.27
C ASN A 34 -2.62 5.22 2.61
N GLN A 35 -1.88 4.10 2.65
CA GLN A 35 -1.59 3.42 3.91
C GLN A 35 -0.57 4.21 4.74
N SER A 36 -0.76 4.21 6.06
CA SER A 36 0.29 4.71 6.95
C SER A 36 1.47 3.72 6.94
N GLU A 37 2.69 4.25 7.00
CA GLU A 37 3.92 3.44 7.07
C GLU A 37 3.88 2.40 8.21
N LEU A 38 3.17 2.68 9.30
CA LEU A 38 2.97 1.75 10.43
C LEU A 38 2.26 0.45 10.02
N TYR A 39 1.49 0.45 8.92
CA TYR A 39 0.75 -0.69 8.42
C TYR A 39 1.44 -1.42 7.27
N TYR A 40 2.61 -0.96 6.83
CA TYR A 40 3.33 -1.59 5.72
C TYR A 40 3.69 -3.05 6.01
N ASP A 41 3.83 -3.45 7.28
CA ASP A 41 4.13 -4.82 7.70
C ASP A 41 2.90 -5.73 7.86
N TYR A 42 1.69 -5.17 7.74
CA TYR A 42 0.42 -5.84 8.08
C TYR A 42 -0.69 -5.57 7.07
N LEU A 43 -0.35 -5.45 5.78
CA LEU A 43 -1.35 -5.21 4.74
C LEU A 43 -2.28 -6.41 4.59
N ASN A 44 -3.59 -6.16 4.69
CA ASN A 44 -4.61 -7.18 4.55
C ASN A 44 -5.36 -7.02 3.20
N PRO A 45 -5.36 -8.05 2.33
CA PRO A 45 -6.10 -7.97 1.07
C PRO A 45 -7.59 -7.72 1.24
N LEU A 46 -8.18 -8.15 2.36
CA LEU A 46 -9.61 -7.97 2.62
C LEU A 46 -9.98 -6.50 2.86
N GLU A 47 -9.06 -5.69 3.40
CA GLU A 47 -9.27 -4.26 3.58
C GLU A 47 -9.33 -3.57 2.22
N PHE A 48 -8.34 -3.80 1.35
CA PHE A 48 -8.36 -3.33 -0.04
C PHE A 48 -9.63 -3.72 -0.80
N ILE A 49 -10.05 -4.99 -0.66
CA ILE A 49 -11.26 -5.52 -1.29
C ILE A 49 -12.51 -4.74 -0.84
N ASN A 50 -12.62 -4.45 0.46
CA ASN A 50 -13.76 -3.76 1.03
C ASN A 50 -13.76 -2.26 0.67
N ASP A 51 -12.60 -1.61 0.79
CA ASP A 51 -12.44 -0.17 0.57
C ASP A 51 -12.76 0.24 -0.87
N TYR A 52 -12.35 -0.58 -1.85
CA TYR A 52 -12.53 -0.29 -3.27
C TYR A 52 -13.67 -1.11 -3.93
N GLY A 53 -14.40 -1.94 -3.17
CA GLY A 53 -15.50 -2.74 -3.68
C GLY A 53 -15.08 -3.75 -4.77
N ILE A 54 -13.88 -4.32 -4.65
CA ILE A 54 -13.30 -5.19 -5.67
C ILE A 54 -13.74 -6.64 -5.44
N ASN A 55 -13.93 -7.40 -6.51
CA ASN A 55 -14.21 -8.83 -6.37
C ASN A 55 -13.08 -9.54 -5.60
N LYS A 56 -13.44 -10.32 -4.57
CA LYS A 56 -12.47 -11.03 -3.71
C LYS A 56 -11.39 -11.79 -4.47
N LYS A 57 -11.75 -12.47 -5.56
CA LYS A 57 -10.77 -13.23 -6.37
C LYS A 57 -9.77 -12.31 -7.05
N LEU A 58 -10.21 -11.15 -7.55
CA LEU A 58 -9.32 -10.17 -8.19
C LEU A 58 -8.41 -9.49 -7.16
N GLY A 59 -8.96 -9.09 -6.01
CA GLY A 59 -8.18 -8.51 -4.92
C GLY A 59 -7.09 -9.47 -4.42
N LEU A 60 -7.41 -10.73 -4.17
CA LEU A 60 -6.42 -11.74 -3.80
C LEU A 60 -5.40 -12.00 -4.92
N SER A 61 -5.83 -11.93 -6.18
CA SER A 61 -4.95 -12.14 -7.32
C SER A 61 -3.88 -11.04 -7.43
N ILE A 62 -4.25 -9.76 -7.26
CA ILE A 62 -3.25 -8.69 -7.35
C ILE A 62 -2.22 -8.75 -6.21
N PHE A 63 -2.62 -9.10 -4.99
CA PHE A 63 -1.68 -9.34 -3.89
C PHE A 63 -0.74 -10.52 -4.18
N SER A 64 -1.29 -11.64 -4.64
CA SER A 64 -0.49 -12.83 -4.98
C SER A 64 0.54 -12.53 -6.07
N VAL A 65 0.13 -11.84 -7.14
CA VAL A 65 1.00 -11.44 -8.24
C VAL A 65 2.08 -10.47 -7.75
N SER A 66 1.70 -9.45 -6.96
CA SER A 66 2.63 -8.47 -6.37
C SER A 66 3.65 -9.09 -5.40
N SER A 67 3.37 -10.29 -4.88
CA SER A 67 4.29 -11.06 -4.03
C SER A 67 5.12 -12.12 -4.78
N SER A 68 4.89 -12.30 -6.08
CA SER A 68 5.48 -13.38 -6.86
C SER A 68 6.89 -13.02 -7.33
N GLU A 69 7.90 -13.68 -6.77
CA GLU A 69 9.27 -13.49 -7.23
C GLU A 69 9.43 -13.82 -8.72
N GLU A 70 8.75 -14.83 -9.27
CA GLU A 70 8.84 -15.18 -10.70
C GLU A 70 8.53 -14.02 -11.65
N ILE A 71 7.64 -13.10 -11.24
CA ILE A 71 7.22 -11.96 -12.05
C ILE A 71 8.28 -10.85 -11.97
N PHE A 72 8.81 -10.58 -10.78
CA PHE A 72 9.71 -9.46 -10.49
C PHE A 72 11.20 -9.80 -10.66
N ILE A 73 11.60 -11.07 -10.51
CA ILE A 73 12.97 -11.59 -10.74
C ILE A 73 13.46 -11.27 -12.16
N SER A 74 12.57 -11.29 -13.15
CA SER A 74 12.92 -11.04 -14.56
C SER A 74 13.52 -9.65 -14.82
N LYS A 75 13.45 -8.72 -13.86
CA LYS A 75 13.94 -7.34 -13.96
C LYS A 75 14.93 -6.92 -12.86
N GLU A 76 15.62 -7.86 -12.21
CA GLU A 76 16.56 -7.57 -11.10
C GLU A 76 15.92 -6.82 -9.91
N SER A 77 14.63 -7.01 -9.69
CA SER A 77 13.91 -6.36 -8.60
C SER A 77 13.25 -7.40 -7.70
N SER A 78 13.34 -7.22 -6.38
CA SER A 78 12.53 -7.96 -5.41
C SER A 78 11.03 -7.85 -5.75
N PRO A 79 10.15 -8.74 -5.27
CA PRO A 79 8.71 -8.49 -5.37
C PRO A 79 8.33 -7.16 -4.68
N LEU A 80 7.15 -6.63 -4.98
CA LEU A 80 6.64 -5.45 -4.29
C LEU A 80 6.22 -5.80 -2.86
N LEU A 81 5.60 -6.97 -2.69
CA LEU A 81 5.12 -7.48 -1.42
C LEU A 81 5.86 -8.76 -1.00
N ARG A 82 5.90 -9.00 0.29
CA ARG A 82 6.30 -10.29 0.89
C ARG A 82 5.13 -10.87 1.67
N ILE A 83 4.91 -12.18 1.57
CA ILE A 83 3.86 -12.85 2.36
C ILE A 83 4.41 -13.13 3.76
N LYS A 84 3.63 -12.78 4.78
CA LYS A 84 3.93 -12.95 6.20
C LYS A 84 2.92 -13.90 6.83
N TYR A 85 3.38 -15.02 7.38
CA TYR A 85 2.59 -16.02 8.08
C TYR A 85 2.83 -15.88 9.58
N ILE A 86 1.86 -15.31 10.28
CA ILE A 86 1.87 -15.09 11.72
C ILE A 86 1.20 -16.29 12.37
N VAL A 87 1.95 -17.04 13.17
CA VAL A 87 1.43 -18.19 13.92
C VAL A 87 1.15 -17.75 15.35
N ASP A 88 -0.12 -17.81 15.73
CA ASP A 88 -0.59 -17.44 17.05
C ASP A 88 -0.87 -18.69 17.90
N CYS A 89 -0.75 -18.54 19.22
CA CYS A 89 -1.03 -19.63 20.14
C CYS A 89 -2.53 -19.95 20.17
N PRO A 90 -2.95 -21.22 20.03
CA PRO A 90 -4.37 -21.57 20.10
C PRO A 90 -4.99 -21.37 21.49
N CYS A 91 -4.19 -21.22 22.54
CA CYS A 91 -4.64 -21.06 23.93
C CYS A 91 -4.81 -19.59 24.33
N CYS A 92 -3.84 -18.72 24.01
CA CYS A 92 -3.82 -17.33 24.47
C CYS A 92 -3.85 -16.29 23.34
N ASP A 93 -3.89 -16.71 22.06
CA ASP A 93 -3.86 -15.84 20.88
C ASP A 93 -2.61 -14.95 20.73
N GLU A 94 -1.59 -15.15 21.57
CA GLU A 94 -0.32 -14.44 21.45
C GLU A 94 0.49 -14.90 20.24
N ASN A 95 1.20 -13.95 19.63
CA ASN A 95 2.11 -14.23 18.52
C ASN A 95 3.28 -15.10 19.00
N VAL A 96 3.37 -16.32 18.48
CA VAL A 96 4.47 -17.24 18.82
C VAL A 96 5.65 -17.02 17.89
N ASN A 97 5.39 -16.94 16.58
CA ASN A 97 6.42 -16.73 15.58
C ASN A 97 5.86 -16.20 14.27
N THR A 98 6.74 -15.66 13.43
CA THR A 98 6.44 -15.20 12.08
C THR A 98 7.31 -15.93 11.06
N TYR A 99 6.69 -16.43 10.00
CA TYR A 99 7.35 -17.11 8.88
C TYR A 99 7.11 -16.35 7.58
N TYR A 100 8.03 -16.47 6.63
CA TYR A 100 7.93 -15.83 5.30
C TYR A 100 7.76 -16.85 4.16
N ASN A 101 7.69 -18.14 4.50
CA ASN A 101 7.41 -19.23 3.59
C ASN A 101 6.49 -20.22 4.30
N ASN A 102 5.45 -20.68 3.62
CA ASN A 102 4.50 -21.63 4.20
C ASN A 102 5.14 -22.98 4.55
N LYS A 103 6.24 -23.36 3.86
CA LYS A 103 6.98 -24.60 4.12
C LYS A 103 7.80 -24.56 5.40
N ASP A 104 8.11 -23.36 5.89
CA ASP A 104 8.91 -23.18 7.11
C ASP A 104 8.04 -23.26 8.37
N ILE A 105 6.71 -23.24 8.21
CA ILE A 105 5.77 -23.43 9.31
C ILE A 105 5.95 -24.84 9.89
N PRO A 106 6.26 -24.99 11.19
CA PRO A 106 6.53 -26.28 11.81
C PRO A 106 5.36 -27.26 11.70
N ASN A 107 5.69 -28.48 11.28
CA ASN A 107 4.81 -29.65 11.37
C ASN A 107 5.09 -30.49 12.62
N TYR A 108 5.75 -29.88 13.61
CA TYR A 108 6.10 -30.48 14.89
C TYR A 108 5.67 -29.55 16.02
N GLU A 109 5.74 -30.07 17.25
CA GLU A 109 5.29 -29.39 18.45
C GLU A 109 6.20 -28.19 18.79
N ILE A 110 5.59 -27.02 19.00
CA ILE A 110 6.26 -25.78 19.41
C ILE A 110 5.71 -25.30 20.75
N ASN A 111 6.52 -24.53 21.47
CA ASN A 111 6.16 -23.96 22.77
C ASN A 111 5.64 -22.53 22.62
N CYS A 112 4.64 -22.17 23.41
CA CYS A 112 4.22 -20.79 23.64
C CYS A 112 4.95 -20.24 24.89
N TYR A 113 5.44 -19.01 24.84
CA TYR A 113 6.21 -18.44 25.95
C TYR A 113 5.36 -18.02 27.16
N GLU A 114 4.03 -18.01 27.02
CA GLU A 114 3.10 -17.64 28.09
C GLU A 114 2.91 -18.77 29.11
N GLU A 115 2.99 -18.41 30.40
CA GLU A 115 2.75 -19.33 31.49
C GLU A 115 1.31 -19.88 31.40
N GLN A 116 1.14 -21.21 31.46
CA GLN A 116 -0.12 -21.97 31.32
C GLN A 116 -0.51 -22.42 29.90
N CYS A 117 0.21 -22.02 28.85
CA CYS A 117 -0.04 -22.55 27.52
C CYS A 117 0.60 -23.93 27.34
N THR A 118 -0.14 -24.87 26.77
CA THR A 118 0.44 -26.14 26.30
C THR A 118 1.10 -25.96 24.96
N ASN A 119 2.12 -26.78 24.70
CA ASN A 119 2.67 -26.89 23.37
C ASN A 119 1.61 -27.32 22.35
N PHE A 120 1.82 -26.96 21.08
CA PHE A 120 0.89 -27.28 20.00
C PHE A 120 1.63 -27.46 18.67
N ILE A 121 0.94 -28.05 17.69
CA ILE A 121 1.45 -28.21 16.32
C ILE A 121 0.70 -27.22 15.42
N PRO A 122 1.36 -26.21 14.83
CA PRO A 122 0.69 -25.19 14.01
C PRO A 122 -0.16 -25.78 12.87
N ALA A 123 0.31 -26.84 12.23
CA ALA A 123 -0.40 -27.50 11.13
C ALA A 123 -1.79 -28.07 11.53
N ASN A 124 -2.02 -28.35 12.82
CA ASN A 124 -3.31 -28.80 13.34
C ASN A 124 -4.28 -27.64 13.64
N HIS A 125 -3.79 -26.40 13.59
CA HIS A 125 -4.53 -25.18 13.91
C HIS A 125 -4.40 -24.14 12.78
N PRO A 126 -4.82 -24.46 11.54
CA PRO A 126 -4.70 -23.54 10.41
C PRO A 126 -5.47 -22.22 10.63
N GLU A 127 -6.50 -22.22 11.47
CA GLU A 127 -7.25 -21.04 11.87
C GLU A 127 -6.46 -20.05 12.72
N LYS A 128 -5.31 -20.47 13.27
CA LYS A 128 -4.38 -19.64 14.06
C LYS A 128 -3.17 -19.18 13.24
N ILE A 129 -3.21 -19.38 11.92
CA ILE A 129 -2.18 -18.89 10.99
C ILE A 129 -2.77 -17.69 10.25
N ASN A 130 -2.39 -16.50 10.68
CA ASN A 130 -2.78 -15.26 10.05
C ASN A 130 -1.84 -14.94 8.88
N ILE A 131 -2.41 -14.54 7.74
CA ILE A 131 -1.67 -14.20 6.52
C ILE A 131 -1.79 -12.70 6.27
N TYR A 132 -0.65 -12.02 6.33
CA TYR A 132 -0.51 -10.60 6.00
C TYR A 132 0.50 -10.42 4.87
N PHE A 133 0.53 -9.22 4.32
CA PHE A 133 1.51 -8.82 3.33
C PHE A 133 2.35 -7.67 3.87
N GLU A 134 3.65 -7.76 3.64
CA GLU A 134 4.61 -6.72 3.96
C GLU A 134 5.01 -6.01 2.67
N LEU A 135 4.98 -4.70 2.69
CA LEU A 135 5.42 -3.86 1.59
C LEU A 135 6.95 -3.68 1.64
N LEU A 136 7.65 -4.11 0.59
CA LEU A 136 9.12 -4.13 0.56
C LEU A 136 9.75 -2.83 0.01
N GLU A 137 8.94 -1.95 -0.57
CA GLU A 137 9.41 -0.70 -1.17
C GLU A 137 8.51 0.47 -0.81
N ASN A 138 9.10 1.64 -0.69
CA ASN A 138 8.37 2.88 -0.44
C ASN A 138 7.84 3.50 -1.74
N PRO A 139 6.71 4.22 -1.69
CA PRO A 139 6.21 4.93 -2.85
C PRO A 139 7.16 6.06 -3.24
N ILE A 140 7.17 6.41 -4.53
CA ILE A 140 7.82 7.63 -4.99
C ILE A 140 6.86 8.80 -4.80
N LEU A 141 7.37 9.86 -4.16
CA LEU A 141 6.76 11.18 -4.20
C LEU A 141 7.08 11.78 -5.57
N ASP A 142 6.06 12.07 -6.38
CA ASP A 142 6.25 13.04 -7.46
C ASP A 142 6.82 14.30 -6.81
N SER A 143 7.95 14.79 -7.32
CA SER A 143 8.70 15.89 -6.73
C SER A 143 7.91 17.20 -6.80
N PHE A 144 6.95 17.37 -5.88
CA PHE A 144 6.25 18.63 -5.63
C PHE A 144 7.14 19.66 -4.91
N GLU A 145 8.38 19.32 -4.57
CA GLU A 145 9.30 20.20 -3.83
C GLU A 145 9.53 21.56 -4.51
N ASN A 146 9.40 21.65 -5.84
CA ASN A 146 9.54 22.93 -6.54
C ASN A 146 8.26 23.79 -6.55
N ASP A 147 7.06 23.20 -6.41
CA ASP A 147 5.81 23.94 -6.51
C ASP A 147 5.32 24.43 -5.14
N ILE A 148 5.54 23.65 -4.06
CA ILE A 148 5.06 24.01 -2.72
C ILE A 148 5.84 25.22 -2.17
N LEU A 149 7.15 25.30 -2.39
CA LEU A 149 7.95 26.46 -1.98
C LEU A 149 7.47 27.75 -2.67
N SER A 150 7.06 27.68 -3.94
CA SER A 150 6.56 28.84 -4.69
C SER A 150 5.22 29.39 -4.15
N VAL A 151 4.40 28.55 -3.52
CA VAL A 151 3.11 28.94 -2.93
C VAL A 151 3.33 29.69 -1.60
N TYR A 152 4.31 29.27 -0.80
CA TYR A 152 4.66 29.94 0.46
C TYR A 152 5.52 31.20 0.29
N GLU A 153 6.20 31.37 -0.84
CA GLU A 153 6.94 32.59 -1.17
C GLU A 153 6.05 33.74 -1.68
N LYS A 154 4.78 33.47 -2.01
CA LYS A 154 3.81 34.54 -2.24
C LYS A 154 3.52 35.23 -0.91
N LYS A 155 4.30 36.28 -0.62
CA LYS A 155 3.98 37.25 0.43
C LYS A 155 2.49 37.57 0.36
N PRO A 156 1.74 37.53 1.48
CA PRO A 156 0.38 38.01 1.49
C PRO A 156 0.40 39.44 0.94
N LEU A 157 -0.39 39.68 -0.11
CA LEU A 157 -0.65 41.03 -0.59
C LEU A 157 -1.11 41.83 0.62
N ALA A 158 -0.38 42.91 0.92
CA ALA A 158 -0.79 43.83 1.96
C ALA A 158 -2.25 44.22 1.70
N PRO A 159 -3.09 44.33 2.73
CA PRO A 159 -4.47 44.75 2.54
C PRO A 159 -4.46 46.07 1.77
N LEU A 160 -5.13 46.10 0.62
CA LEU A 160 -5.28 47.29 -0.21
C LEU A 160 -5.83 48.41 0.67
N THR A 161 -5.02 49.44 0.89
CA THR A 161 -5.47 50.64 1.60
C THR A 161 -5.98 51.63 0.57
N ALA A 162 -7.00 52.41 0.93
CA ALA A 162 -7.65 53.42 0.07
C ALA A 162 -6.72 54.58 -0.38
N SER A 163 -5.41 54.44 -0.18
CA SER A 163 -4.36 55.40 -0.51
C SER A 163 -3.44 54.96 -1.65
N ASP A 164 -3.68 53.80 -2.28
CA ASP A 164 -2.93 53.39 -3.48
C ASP A 164 -3.44 54.12 -4.74
N PRO A 165 -2.59 54.92 -5.42
CA PRO A 165 -3.02 55.85 -6.48
C PRO A 165 -3.32 55.20 -7.85
N ASP A 166 -3.32 53.87 -7.97
CA ASP A 166 -3.44 53.18 -9.27
C ASP A 166 -4.82 52.51 -9.53
N ILE A 167 -5.81 52.67 -8.66
CA ILE A 167 -7.12 51.99 -8.82
C ILE A 167 -8.13 52.78 -9.66
N THR A 168 -7.86 54.05 -10.00
CA THR A 168 -8.86 54.89 -10.69
C THR A 168 -8.86 54.84 -12.22
N GLU A 169 -7.89 54.20 -12.89
CA GLU A 169 -7.85 54.24 -14.37
C GLU A 169 -8.38 52.96 -15.06
N GLU A 170 -8.36 51.82 -14.39
CA GLU A 170 -8.71 50.54 -15.02
C GLU A 170 -10.19 50.15 -14.86
N LEU A 171 -10.88 50.72 -13.87
CA LEU A 171 -12.32 50.47 -13.64
C LEU A 171 -13.23 51.22 -14.62
N TRP A 172 -12.78 52.34 -15.20
CA TRP A 172 -13.57 53.10 -16.19
C TRP A 172 -13.54 52.51 -17.60
N ARG A 173 -12.58 51.62 -17.89
CA ARG A 173 -12.47 50.98 -19.23
C ARG A 173 -13.41 49.78 -19.42
N LEU A 174 -14.01 49.27 -18.34
CA LEU A 174 -14.88 48.09 -18.39
C LEU A 174 -16.38 48.44 -18.51
N GLU A 175 -16.76 49.71 -18.47
CA GLU A 175 -18.16 50.15 -18.63
C GLU A 175 -18.51 50.62 -20.05
N GLU A 176 -17.56 50.62 -21.00
CA GLU A 176 -17.78 51.09 -22.38
C GLU A 176 -17.61 50.04 -23.50
N ASN A 177 -17.58 48.73 -23.19
CA ASN A 177 -17.60 47.66 -24.22
C ASN A 177 -18.73 46.63 -24.01
#